data_AF-A0A819MR11-F1
#
_entry.id   AF-A0A819MR11-F1
#
_cell.length_a   1.000
_cell.length_b   1.000
_cell.length_c   1.000
_cell.angle_alpha   90.00
_cell.angle_beta   90.00
_cell.angle_gamma   90.00
#
_symmetry.space_group_name_H-M   'P 1'
#
loop_
_entity.id
_entity.type
_entity.pdbx_description
1 polymer ?
#
loop_
_entity_poly.entity_id
_entity_poly.type
_entity_poly.pdbx_seq_one_letter_code
_entity_poly.pdbx_strand_id
1 'polypeptide(L)'
;MSSILAGVLHLHSHRVVHRDLKPENILMDATMNVKITDLGFAVQVTNNESLYDLFGTPGYMAPELLRCSQSDEGPGYGLPVDLWACGVILYTLLSGLPPFWHRKQHLMFRMIMEGQ
;
A
#
# COMPACT_ATOMS: atom_id res chain seq x y z
N MET A 1 -6.70 -6.90 11.58
CA MET A 1 -7.11 -6.59 10.19
C MET A 1 -8.46 -5.89 10.06
N SER A 2 -9.54 -6.33 10.73
CA SER A 2 -10.86 -5.68 10.58
C SER A 2 -10.81 -4.15 10.77
N SER A 3 -10.19 -3.66 11.85
CA SER A 3 -10.03 -2.21 12.10
C SER A 3 -9.16 -1.49 11.06
N ILE A 4 -8.15 -2.16 10.51
CA ILE A 4 -7.29 -1.59 9.45
C ILE A 4 -8.12 -1.40 8.18
N LEU A 5 -8.85 -2.43 7.76
CA LEU A 5 -9.72 -2.36 6.57
C LEU A 5 -10.84 -1.33 6.75
N ALA A 6 -11.40 -1.19 7.96
CA ALA A 6 -12.38 -0.15 8.26
C ALA A 6 -11.78 1.26 8.14
N GLY A 7 -10.54 1.45 8.60
CA GLY A 7 -9.81 2.71 8.43
C GLY A 7 -9.51 3.02 6.97
N VAL A 8 -9.07 2.03 6.19
CA VAL A 8 -8.84 2.19 4.74
C VAL A 8 -10.13 2.51 4.00
N LEU A 9 -11.22 1.81 4.32
CA LEU A 9 -12.54 2.10 3.77
C LEU A 9 -12.98 3.53 4.07
N HIS A 10 -12.70 4.04 5.27
CA HIS A 10 -12.97 5.43 5.64
C HIS A 10 -12.15 6.43 4.83
N LEU A 11 -10.85 6.18 4.59
CA LEU A 11 -10.04 7.02 3.71
C LEU A 11 -10.59 6.98 2.27
N HIS A 12 -10.90 5.79 1.77
CA HIS A 12 -11.38 5.59 0.41
C HIS A 12 -12.76 6.21 0.16
N SER A 13 -13.64 6.23 1.17
CA SER A 13 -14.93 6.93 1.06
C SER A 13 -14.78 8.45 0.93
N HIS A 14 -13.67 9.01 1.41
CA HIS A 14 -13.28 10.41 1.22
C HIS A 14 -12.37 10.61 0.00
N ARG A 15 -12.22 9.58 -0.84
CA ARG A 15 -11.35 9.58 -2.02
C ARG A 15 -9.87 9.80 -1.70
N VAL A 16 -9.41 9.41 -0.53
CA VAL A 16 -8.00 9.53 -0.12
C VAL A 16 -7.28 8.20 -0.35
N VAL A 17 -6.20 8.21 -1.14
CA VAL A 17 -5.25 7.10 -1.27
C VAL A 17 -4.12 7.34 -0.26
N HIS A 18 -3.77 6.36 0.58
CA HIS A 18 -2.71 6.52 1.58
C HIS A 18 -1.31 6.35 0.98
N ARG A 19 -1.10 5.35 0.11
CA ARG A 19 0.16 5.06 -0.62
C ARG A 19 1.37 4.61 0.21
N ASP A 20 1.26 4.48 1.53
CA ASP A 20 2.34 3.98 2.40
C ASP A 20 1.81 3.24 3.63
N LEU A 21 0.81 2.37 3.42
CA LEU A 21 0.34 1.47 4.47
C LEU A 21 1.39 0.40 4.75
N LYS A 22 1.80 0.34 6.01
CA LYS A 22 2.75 -0.62 6.57
C LYS A 22 2.53 -0.72 8.08
N PRO A 23 3.00 -1.79 8.76
CA PRO A 23 2.82 -1.95 10.20
C PRO A 23 3.28 -0.75 11.02
N GLU A 24 4.35 -0.07 10.61
CA GLU A 24 4.91 1.11 11.26
C GLU A 24 3.94 2.29 11.28
N ASN A 25 3.05 2.39 10.30
CA ASN A 25 2.04 3.45 10.18
C ASN A 25 0.68 3.06 10.79
N ILE A 26 0.62 1.91 11.47
CA ILE A 26 -0.58 1.39 12.14
C ILE A 26 -0.32 1.40 13.64
N LEU A 27 -0.83 2.44 14.31
CA LEU A 27 -0.68 2.58 15.75
C LEU A 27 -1.82 1.90 16.50
N MET A 28 -1.57 1.61 17.76
CA MET A 28 -2.54 1.03 18.67
C MET A 28 -2.52 1.80 19.99
N ASP A 29 -3.70 2.18 20.48
CA ASP A 29 -3.82 2.80 21.80
C ASP A 29 -3.83 1.76 22.94
N ALA A 30 -3.83 2.24 24.19
CA ALA A 30 -3.83 1.40 25.38
C ALA A 30 -5.08 0.49 25.51
N THR A 31 -6.13 0.76 24.73
CA THR A 31 -7.37 -0.02 24.69
C THR A 31 -7.46 -0.92 23.46
N MET A 32 -6.34 -1.14 22.77
CA MET A 32 -6.23 -1.98 21.58
C MET A 32 -7.00 -1.45 20.36
N ASN A 33 -7.34 -0.16 20.32
CA ASN A 33 -7.91 0.42 19.11
C ASN A 33 -6.81 0.75 18.11
N VAL A 34 -6.99 0.28 16.88
CA VAL A 34 -6.09 0.55 15.78
C VAL A 34 -6.39 1.90 15.13
N LYS A 35 -5.34 2.65 14.81
CA LYS A 35 -5.40 3.92 14.07
C LYS A 35 -4.38 3.91 12.94
N ILE A 36 -4.83 4.33 11.75
CA ILE A 36 -3.95 4.58 10.61
C ILE A 36 -3.34 5.97 10.78
N THR A 37 -2.04 6.11 10.51
CA THR A 37 -1.26 7.34 10.73
C THR A 37 -0.35 7.63 9.53
N ASP A 38 0.38 8.73 9.59
CA ASP A 38 1.33 9.18 8.55
C ASP A 38 0.72 9.33 7.14
N LEU A 39 -0.06 10.41 6.99
CA LEU A 39 -0.64 10.81 5.72
C LEU A 39 0.33 11.63 4.84
N GLY A 40 1.65 11.57 5.08
CA GLY A 40 2.65 12.36 4.36
C GLY A 40 2.69 12.08 2.85
N PHE A 41 2.32 10.86 2.45
CA PHE A 41 2.14 10.47 1.05
C PHE A 41 0.68 10.38 0.62
N ALA A 42 -0.28 10.69 1.49
CA ALA A 42 -1.68 10.59 1.12
C ALA A 42 -2.07 11.66 0.09
N VAL A 43 -2.98 11.33 -0.81
CA VAL A 43 -3.53 12.28 -1.79
C VAL A 43 -5.02 12.02 -1.98
N GLN A 44 -5.77 13.11 -2.12
CA GLN A 44 -7.19 13.03 -2.47
C GLN A 44 -7.33 13.02 -3.98
N VAL A 45 -8.00 12.01 -4.54
CA VAL A 45 -8.17 11.82 -5.98
C VAL A 45 -9.58 12.13 -6.45
N THR A 46 -9.71 12.84 -7.56
CA THR A 46 -11.01 13.11 -8.20
C THR A 46 -11.48 11.92 -9.05
N ASN A 47 -12.76 11.88 -9.45
CA ASN A 47 -13.27 10.78 -10.27
C ASN A 47 -12.52 10.74 -11.62
N ASN A 48 -11.98 9.57 -11.97
CA ASN A 48 -11.13 9.32 -13.16
C ASN A 48 -9.70 9.87 -13.09
N GLU A 49 -9.24 10.35 -11.94
CA GLU A 49 -7.83 10.71 -11.75
C GLU A 49 -6.98 9.46 -11.50
N SER A 50 -5.92 9.35 -12.29
CA SER A 50 -4.88 8.33 -12.15
C SER A 50 -3.60 8.96 -11.61
N LEU A 51 -2.96 8.26 -10.69
CA LEU A 51 -1.67 8.64 -10.13
C LEU A 51 -0.54 7.90 -10.84
N TYR A 52 0.63 8.54 -10.91
CA TYR A 52 1.81 8.02 -11.61
C TYR A 52 3.09 8.06 -10.77
N ASP A 53 3.13 8.87 -9.72
CA ASP A 53 4.30 9.01 -8.86
C ASP A 53 4.60 7.72 -8.08
N LEU A 54 5.89 7.40 -7.96
CA LEU A 54 6.37 6.27 -7.16
C LEU A 54 6.67 6.73 -5.72
N PHE A 55 5.71 6.55 -4.81
CA PHE A 55 5.86 6.78 -3.37
C PHE A 55 5.57 5.54 -2.55
N GLY A 56 6.06 5.53 -1.30
CA GLY A 56 5.80 4.50 -0.31
C GLY A 56 7.00 3.57 -0.04
N THR A 57 6.73 2.50 0.69
CA THR A 57 7.74 1.55 1.14
C THR A 57 7.79 0.32 0.22
N PRO A 58 8.94 0.00 -0.41
CA PRO A 58 9.07 -1.02 -1.46
C PRO A 58 8.36 -2.36 -1.25
N GLY A 59 8.41 -2.95 -0.06
CA GLY A 59 7.81 -4.26 0.22
C GLY A 59 6.28 -4.27 0.26
N TYR A 60 5.64 -3.10 0.33
CA TYR A 60 4.19 -2.93 0.43
C TYR A 60 3.58 -2.32 -0.84
N MET A 61 4.42 -1.99 -1.84
CA MET A 61 3.97 -1.39 -3.10
C MET A 61 3.23 -2.40 -3.97
N ALA A 62 2.14 -1.95 -4.59
CA ALA A 62 1.37 -2.75 -5.54
C ALA A 62 2.07 -2.87 -6.92
N PRO A 63 1.84 -3.95 -7.68
CA PRO A 63 2.44 -4.16 -9.00
C PRO A 63 2.14 -3.02 -9.99
N GLU A 64 0.92 -2.51 -10.00
CA GLU A 64 0.49 -1.41 -10.87
C GLU A 64 1.23 -0.11 -10.55
N LEU A 65 1.55 0.16 -9.29
CA LEU A 65 2.34 1.31 -8.86
C LEU A 65 3.80 1.19 -9.37
N LEU A 66 4.36 -0.02 -9.32
CA LEU A 66 5.70 -0.29 -9.90
C LEU A 66 5.70 -0.18 -11.44
N ARG A 67 4.63 -0.63 -12.12
CA ARG A 67 4.48 -0.51 -13.58
C ARG A 67 4.45 0.95 -14.04
N CYS A 68 3.76 1.82 -13.32
CA CYS A 68 3.70 3.25 -13.66
C CYS A 68 5.09 3.91 -13.64
N SER A 69 5.99 3.49 -12.75
CA SER A 69 7.34 4.05 -12.67
C SER A 69 8.27 3.63 -13.82
N GLN A 70 7.92 2.61 -14.60
CA GLN A 70 8.77 2.05 -15.66
C GLN A 70 8.44 2.60 -17.06
N SER A 71 7.29 3.27 -17.23
CA SER A 71 6.84 3.77 -18.53
C SER A 71 5.85 4.92 -18.38
N ASP A 72 6.05 6.00 -19.13
CA ASP A 72 5.15 7.17 -19.16
C ASP A 72 3.74 6.86 -19.71
N GLU A 73 3.50 5.65 -20.24
CA GLU A 73 2.23 5.21 -20.82
C GLU A 73 1.48 4.15 -19.99
N GLY A 74 1.82 3.97 -18.71
CA GLY A 74 1.08 3.06 -17.83
C GLY A 74 -0.37 3.52 -17.60
N PRO A 75 -1.32 2.62 -17.26
CA PRO A 75 -2.72 2.99 -17.00
C PRO A 75 -2.93 3.87 -15.73
N GLY A 76 -1.86 4.15 -14.98
CA GLY A 76 -1.92 4.81 -13.68
C GLY A 76 -2.42 3.88 -12.58
N TYR A 77 -2.43 4.39 -11.34
CA TYR A 77 -2.97 3.67 -10.17
C TYR A 77 -3.94 4.56 -9.37
N GLY A 78 -4.65 3.94 -8.42
CA GLY A 78 -5.61 4.63 -7.56
C GLY A 78 -5.79 3.93 -6.21
N LEU A 79 -6.99 4.06 -5.62
CA LEU A 79 -7.35 3.51 -4.30
C LEU A 79 -6.94 2.03 -4.07
N PRO A 80 -7.03 1.10 -5.05
CA PRO A 80 -6.73 -0.32 -4.81
C PRO A 80 -5.31 -0.64 -4.32
N VAL A 81 -4.33 0.26 -4.53
CA VAL A 81 -2.94 0.03 -4.06
C VAL A 81 -2.85 -0.14 -2.54
N ASP A 82 -3.74 0.53 -1.80
CA ASP A 82 -3.81 0.41 -0.34
C ASP A 82 -4.33 -0.98 0.10
N LEU A 83 -5.15 -1.64 -0.74
CA LEU A 83 -5.65 -2.99 -0.47
C LEU A 83 -4.56 -4.04 -0.70
N TRP A 84 -3.68 -3.83 -1.69
CA TRP A 84 -2.49 -4.65 -1.86
C TRP A 84 -1.61 -4.59 -0.61
N ALA A 85 -1.31 -3.38 -0.13
CA ALA A 85 -0.55 -3.18 1.10
C ALA A 85 -1.21 -3.86 2.32
N CYS A 86 -2.54 -3.78 2.44
CA CYS A 86 -3.29 -4.54 3.47
C CYS A 86 -3.09 -6.05 3.36
N GLY A 87 -3.01 -6.60 2.14
CA GLY A 87 -2.70 -8.01 1.90
C GLY A 87 -1.30 -8.37 2.37
N VAL A 88 -0.30 -7.55 2.05
CA VAL A 88 1.09 -7.71 2.54
C VAL A 88 1.15 -7.66 4.06
N ILE A 89 0.43 -6.72 4.69
CA ILE A 89 0.33 -6.60 6.16
C ILE A 89 -0.30 -7.86 6.76
N LEU A 90 -1.43 -8.32 6.22
CA LEU A 90 -2.10 -9.54 6.70
C LEU A 90 -1.18 -10.76 6.62
N TYR A 91 -0.50 -10.94 5.48
CA TYR A 91 0.46 -12.04 5.32
C TYR A 91 1.58 -11.95 6.37
N THR A 92 2.14 -10.76 6.56
CA THR A 92 3.24 -10.53 7.51
C THR A 92 2.81 -10.80 8.95
N LEU A 93 1.61 -10.38 9.34
CA LEU A 93 1.05 -10.63 10.67
C LEU A 93 0.81 -12.13 10.94
N LEU A 94 0.46 -12.91 9.91
CA LEU A 94 0.18 -14.35 10.05
C LEU A 94 1.45 -15.21 10.00
N SER A 95 2.41 -14.86 9.15
CA SER A 95 3.61 -15.67 8.90
C SER A 95 4.84 -15.20 9.69
N GLY A 96 4.85 -13.96 10.16
CA GLY A 96 6.02 -13.30 10.75
C GLY A 96 7.05 -12.83 9.71
N LEU A 97 6.81 -13.03 8.41
CA LEU A 97 7.72 -12.67 7.32
C LEU A 97 6.96 -11.90 6.22
N PRO A 98 7.60 -10.93 5.53
CA PRO A 98 6.99 -10.33 4.35
C PRO A 98 6.86 -11.35 3.20
N PRO A 99 5.79 -11.30 2.39
CA PRO A 99 5.60 -12.22 1.27
C PRO A 99 6.64 -12.02 0.17
N PHE A 100 7.10 -10.78 -0.04
CA PHE A 100 8.10 -10.45 -1.05
C PHE A 100 9.34 -9.88 -0.37
N TRP A 101 10.45 -10.61 -0.43
CA TRP A 101 11.71 -10.14 0.12
C TRP A 101 12.90 -10.66 -0.65
N HIS A 102 13.82 -9.76 -0.94
CA HIS A 102 15.11 -10.12 -1.49
C HIS A 102 16.15 -9.05 -1.17
N ARG A 103 17.40 -9.45 -0.89
CA ARG A 103 18.51 -8.51 -0.59
C ARG A 103 18.73 -7.46 -1.69
N LYS A 104 18.54 -7.88 -2.95
CA LYS A 104 18.59 -6.99 -4.12
C LYS A 104 17.17 -6.49 -4.44
N GLN A 105 16.96 -5.18 -4.35
CA GLN A 105 15.65 -4.54 -4.53
C GLN A 105 14.99 -4.85 -5.89
N HIS A 106 15.76 -4.88 -6.99
CA HIS A 106 15.19 -5.19 -8.31
C HIS A 106 14.59 -6.60 -8.40
N LEU A 107 15.12 -7.57 -7.64
CA LEU A 107 14.56 -8.93 -7.59
C LEU A 107 13.29 -8.96 -6.72
N MET A 108 13.25 -8.19 -5.64
CA MET A 108 12.02 -8.02 -4.84
C MET A 108 10.92 -7.33 -5.67
N PHE A 109 11.24 -6.32 -6.46
CA PHE A 109 10.29 -5.70 -7.38
C PHE A 109 9.78 -6.68 -8.43
N ARG A 110 10.64 -7.55 -8.95
CA ARG A 110 10.22 -8.63 -9.84
C ARG A 110 9.25 -9.59 -9.16
N MET A 111 9.53 -10.03 -7.93
CA MET A 111 8.65 -10.87 -7.12
C MET A 111 7.28 -10.23 -6.92
N ILE A 112 7.23 -8.95 -6.54
CA ILE A 112 5.99 -8.17 -6.42
C ILE A 112 5.22 -8.17 -7.75
N MET A 113 5.89 -7.87 -8.85
CA MET A 113 5.30 -7.78 -10.19
C MET A 113 4.71 -9.10 -10.69
N GLU A 114 5.32 -10.23 -10.28
CA GLU A 114 4.91 -11.59 -10.62
C GLU A 114 3.92 -12.17 -9.59
N GLY A 115 3.80 -11.56 -8.40
CA GLY A 115 2.99 -12.06 -7.28
C GLY A 115 3.52 -13.36 -6.68
N GLN A 116 4.85 -13.55 -6.68
CA GLN A 116 5.54 -14.78 -6.27
C GLN A 116 6.56 -14.56 -5.15
#